data_AF-A0A7H8PIM5-F1
#
_entry.id   AF-A0A7H8PIM5-F1
#
_cell.length_a   1.000
_cell.length_b   1.000
_cell.length_c   1.000
_cell.angle_alpha   90.00
_cell.angle_beta   90.00
_cell.angle_gamma   90.00
#
_symmetry.space_group_name_H-M   'P 1'
#
loop_
_entity.id
_entity.type
_entity.pdbx_description
1 polymer ?
#
loop_
_entity_poly.entity_id
_entity_poly.type
_entity_poly.pdbx_seq_one_letter_code
_entity_poly.pdbx_strand_id
1 'polypeptide(L)'
;MKKKPQAIKQHIINEIMGRAIMINKQCKEHCRDFRIMVSGTQPDTLILRWIEIDISNVDRPLQCYRYQCFDMDGTPQNCSIHYSDQEEANEFFMSLTTLYKQEFSIDHTL
;
A
#
# COMPACT_ATOMS: atom_id res chain seq x y z
N MET A 1 10.04 8.38 21.24
CA MET A 1 9.31 9.59 20.80
C MET A 1 8.51 9.25 19.55
N LYS A 2 7.18 9.30 19.58
CA LYS A 2 6.33 9.03 18.40
C LYS A 2 6.36 10.28 17.50
N LYS A 3 7.10 10.26 16.40
CA LYS A 3 7.05 11.34 15.39
C LYS A 3 5.61 11.43 14.87
N LYS A 4 5.00 12.61 14.88
CA LYS A 4 3.69 12.83 14.25
C LYS A 4 3.85 12.49 12.76
N PRO A 5 2.93 11.71 12.15
CA PRO A 5 2.99 11.45 10.72
C PRO A 5 2.98 12.79 9.99
N GLN A 6 4.01 13.02 9.18
CA GLN A 6 4.14 14.24 8.41
C GLN A 6 2.98 14.29 7.42
N ALA A 7 2.22 15.39 7.43
CA ALA A 7 1.08 15.53 6.54
C ALA A 7 1.58 15.47 5.09
N ILE A 8 1.26 14.38 4.37
CA ILE A 8 1.63 14.22 2.97
C ILE A 8 0.86 15.25 2.16
N LYS A 9 1.51 15.86 1.16
CA LYS A 9 0.85 16.77 0.23
C LYS A 9 -0.18 16.02 -0.60
N GLN A 10 -1.34 16.64 -0.84
CA GLN A 10 -2.44 16.02 -1.59
C GLN A 10 -2.04 15.54 -3.00
N HIS A 11 -1.17 16.27 -3.70
CA HIS A 11 -0.75 15.87 -5.05
C HIS A 11 0.00 14.53 -5.05
N ILE A 12 0.82 14.26 -4.03
CA ILE A 12 1.55 13.00 -3.87
C ILE A 12 0.58 11.85 -3.60
N ILE A 13 -0.45 12.09 -2.77
CA ILE A 13 -1.53 11.13 -2.54
C ILE A 13 -2.22 10.80 -3.87
N ASN A 14 -2.54 11.81 -4.67
CA ASN A 14 -3.21 11.64 -5.96
C ASN A 14 -2.33 10.88 -6.97
N GLU A 15 -1.02 11.13 -7.00
CA GLU A 15 -0.08 10.40 -7.87
C GLU A 15 0.02 8.92 -7.49
N ILE A 16 0.22 8.62 -6.21
CA ILE A 16 0.30 7.24 -5.72
C ILE A 16 -1.05 6.53 -5.90
N MET A 17 -2.18 7.22 -5.72
CA MET A 17 -3.50 6.66 -6.00
C MET A 17 -3.78 6.50 -7.50
N GLY A 18 -3.23 7.36 -8.36
CA GLY A 18 -3.22 7.16 -9.80
C GLY A 18 -2.52 5.85 -10.17
N ARG A 19 -1.41 5.53 -9.48
CA ARG A 19 -0.74 4.23 -9.61
C ARG A 19 -1.62 3.07 -9.11
N ALA A 20 -2.29 3.23 -7.98
CA ALA A 20 -3.25 2.23 -7.47
C ALA A 20 -4.36 1.91 -8.48
N ILE A 21 -4.91 2.93 -9.15
CA ILE A 21 -5.92 2.76 -10.21
C ILE A 21 -5.35 1.97 -11.38
N MET A 22 -4.11 2.26 -11.81
CA MET A 22 -3.46 1.49 -12.88
C MET A 22 -3.26 0.03 -12.48
N ILE A 23 -2.79 -0.24 -11.27
CA ILE A 23 -2.61 -1.61 -10.75
C ILE A 23 -3.95 -2.33 -10.77
N ASN A 24 -5.01 -1.71 -10.24
CA ASN A 24 -6.34 -2.31 -10.21
C ASN A 24 -6.85 -2.65 -11.61
N LYS A 25 -6.62 -1.78 -12.61
CA LYS A 25 -7.02 -2.04 -14.01
C LYS A 25 -6.23 -3.16 -14.69
N GLN A 26 -4.99 -3.42 -14.25
CA GLN A 26 -4.09 -4.42 -14.84
C GLN A 26 -4.12 -5.76 -14.10
N CYS A 27 -4.63 -5.78 -12.87
CA CYS A 27 -4.75 -6.96 -12.03
C CYS A 27 -5.76 -7.92 -12.66
N LYS A 28 -5.31 -9.15 -12.98
CA LYS A 28 -6.20 -10.21 -13.47
C LYS A 28 -7.04 -10.76 -12.31
N GLU A 29 -6.45 -10.74 -11.12
CA GLU A 29 -7.02 -11.02 -9.83
C GLU A 29 -7.83 -9.80 -9.31
N HIS A 30 -8.49 -9.95 -8.16
CA HIS A 30 -9.18 -8.83 -7.52
C HIS A 30 -8.22 -8.04 -6.62
N CYS A 31 -7.69 -6.93 -7.14
CA CYS A 31 -6.88 -5.98 -6.37
C CYS A 31 -7.77 -4.93 -5.67
N ARG A 32 -7.69 -4.80 -4.33
CA ARG A 32 -8.52 -3.86 -3.55
C ARG A 32 -7.86 -3.38 -2.25
N ASP A 33 -8.55 -2.51 -1.52
CA ASP A 33 -8.11 -1.94 -0.23
C ASP A 33 -6.73 -1.26 -0.33
N PHE A 34 -6.58 -0.39 -1.33
CA PHE A 34 -5.36 0.38 -1.52
C PHE A 34 -5.19 1.40 -0.37
N ARG A 35 -4.00 1.43 0.22
CA ARG A 35 -3.63 2.32 1.32
C ARG A 35 -2.23 2.87 1.12
N ILE A 36 -2.06 4.15 1.42
CA ILE A 36 -0.74 4.78 1.56
C ILE A 36 -0.40 4.76 3.04
N MET A 37 0.76 4.22 3.37
CA MET A 37 1.24 3.98 4.72
C MET A 37 2.67 4.49 4.87
N VAL A 38 3.10 4.68 6.10
CA VAL A 38 4.51 4.83 6.48
C VAL A 38 4.88 3.78 7.50
N SER A 39 6.14 3.36 7.49
CA SER A 39 6.70 2.52 8.54
C SER A 39 7.31 3.39 9.64
N GLY A 40 7.15 2.98 10.90
CA GLY A 40 7.89 3.59 11.99
C GLY A 40 9.40 3.34 11.90
N THR A 41 9.80 2.26 11.22
CA THR A 41 11.21 1.88 11.01
C THR A 41 11.85 2.54 9.79
N GLN A 42 11.05 3.01 8.82
CA GLN A 42 11.50 3.69 7.60
C GLN A 42 10.66 4.97 7.38
N PRO A 43 10.98 6.05 8.11
CA PRO A 43 10.16 7.27 8.12
C PRO A 43 10.19 8.04 6.79
N ASP A 44 11.18 7.78 5.94
CA ASP A 44 11.41 8.49 4.68
C ASP A 44 10.88 7.72 3.46
N THR A 45 10.00 6.73 3.69
CA THR A 45 9.43 5.87 2.65
C THR A 45 7.92 5.81 2.78
N LEU A 46 7.23 6.13 1.67
CA LEU A 46 5.80 5.90 1.51
C LEU A 46 5.57 4.49 0.96
N ILE A 47 4.57 3.81 1.50
CA ILE A 47 4.25 2.43 1.14
C ILE A 47 2.81 2.40 0.62
N LEU A 48 2.62 2.06 -0.66
CA LEU A 48 1.33 1.66 -1.19
C LEU A 48 1.13 0.18 -0.89
N ARG A 49 0.10 -0.14 -0.12
CA ARG A 49 -0.33 -1.51 0.18
C ARG A 49 -1.67 -1.79 -0.46
N TRP A 50 -1.86 -2.98 -1.02
CA TRP A 50 -3.15 -3.48 -1.46
C TRP A 50 -3.29 -4.97 -1.18
N ILE A 51 -4.51 -5.46 -1.34
CA ILE A 51 -4.88 -6.86 -1.23
C ILE A 51 -5.14 -7.38 -2.63
N GLU A 52 -4.41 -8.41 -3.04
CA GLU A 52 -4.66 -9.20 -4.23
C GLU A 52 -5.42 -10.47 -3.81
N ILE A 53 -6.57 -10.71 -4.45
CA ILE A 53 -7.40 -11.88 -4.16
C ILE A 53 -7.57 -12.68 -5.45
N ASP A 54 -6.92 -13.84 -5.48
CA ASP A 54 -7.10 -14.82 -6.52
C ASP A 54 -8.29 -15.72 -6.16
N ILE A 55 -9.33 -15.68 -7.00
CA ILE A 55 -10.55 -16.48 -6.88
C ILE A 55 -10.63 -17.60 -7.93
N SER A 56 -9.52 -17.91 -8.61
CA SER A 56 -9.46 -18.98 -9.60
C SER A 56 -9.90 -20.32 -9.01
N ASN A 57 -9.71 -20.51 -7.71
CA ASN A 57 -10.35 -21.56 -6.92
C ASN A 57 -11.33 -20.93 -5.91
N VAL A 58 -12.63 -21.00 -6.21
CA VAL A 58 -13.69 -20.40 -5.39
C VAL A 58 -13.80 -21.02 -3.99
N ASP A 59 -13.42 -22.29 -3.83
CA ASP A 59 -13.44 -22.98 -2.53
C ASP A 59 -12.23 -22.61 -1.66
N ARG A 60 -11.17 -22.08 -2.28
CA ARG A 60 -9.91 -21.72 -1.62
C ARG A 60 -9.34 -20.43 -2.21
N PRO A 61 -9.99 -19.28 -1.99
CA PRO A 61 -9.46 -18.01 -2.46
C PRO A 61 -8.11 -17.71 -1.78
N LEU A 62 -7.12 -17.33 -2.58
CA LEU A 62 -5.81 -16.92 -2.07
C LEU A 62 -5.78 -15.42 -1.92
N GLN A 63 -5.48 -14.95 -0.71
CA GLN A 63 -5.36 -13.54 -0.40
C GLN A 63 -3.91 -13.18 -0.06
N CYS A 64 -3.33 -12.27 -0.84
CA CYS A 64 -1.96 -11.83 -0.68
C CYS A 64 -1.91 -10.31 -0.44
N TYR A 65 -1.14 -9.88 0.56
CA TYR A 65 -0.78 -8.47 0.66
C TYR A 65 0.35 -8.17 -0.31
N ARG A 66 0.20 -7.06 -1.04
CA ARG A 66 1.20 -6.53 -1.95
C ARG A 66 1.59 -5.13 -1.52
N TYR A 67 2.84 -4.79 -1.83
CA TYR A 67 3.46 -3.54 -1.40
C TYR A 67 4.25 -2.95 -2.57
N GLN A 68 4.23 -1.63 -2.66
CA GLN A 68 5.11 -0.86 -3.53
C GLN A 68 5.59 0.38 -2.76
N CYS A 69 6.89 0.69 -2.83
CA CYS A 69 7.44 1.85 -2.14
C CYS A 69 7.63 3.05 -3.05
N PHE A 70 7.56 4.21 -2.41
CA PHE A 70 7.77 5.52 -3.00
C PHE A 70 8.61 6.36 -2.05
N ASP A 71 9.42 7.24 -2.60
CA ASP A 71 10.03 8.33 -1.83
C ASP A 71 8.95 9.28 -1.31
N MET A 72 9.31 10.13 -0.35
CA MET A 72 8.38 11.10 0.25
C MET A 72 7.84 12.12 -0.75
N ASP A 73 8.42 12.22 -1.95
CA ASP A 73 7.95 13.06 -3.04
C ASP A 73 7.01 12.34 -4.02
N GLY A 74 6.78 11.03 -3.86
CA GLY A 74 5.94 10.22 -4.75
C GLY A 74 6.70 9.45 -5.83
N THR A 75 8.03 9.57 -5.91
CA THR A 75 8.85 8.83 -6.88
C THR A 75 8.85 7.33 -6.56
N PRO A 76 8.50 6.43 -7.50
CA PRO A 76 8.58 4.99 -7.27
C PRO A 76 10.02 4.56 -6.99
N GLN A 77 10.21 3.78 -5.93
CA GLN A 77 11.52 3.21 -5.60
C GLN A 77 11.45 1.69 -5.47
N ASN A 78 12.54 1.04 -5.84
CA ASN A 78 12.72 -0.38 -5.58
C ASN A 78 13.12 -0.55 -4.11
N CYS A 79 12.13 -0.71 -3.24
CA CYS A 79 12.38 -1.21 -1.90
C CYS A 79 12.29 -2.74 -1.92
N SER A 80 13.28 -3.40 -1.35
CA SER A 80 13.10 -4.77 -0.88
C SER A 80 12.74 -4.66 0.59
N ILE A 81 11.45 -4.82 0.90
CA ILE A 81 11.01 -5.01 2.27
C ILE A 81 11.54 -6.39 2.70
N HIS A 82 12.74 -6.41 3.28
CA HIS A 82 13.43 -7.60 3.72
C HIS A 82 13.46 -7.62 5.24
N TYR A 83 13.20 -8.79 5.82
CA TYR A 83 13.34 -9.04 7.25
C TYR A 83 14.19 -10.29 7.41
N SER A 84 15.09 -10.23 8.37
CA SER A 84 16.05 -11.29 8.69
C SER A 84 15.37 -12.42 9.47
N ASP A 85 14.29 -12.09 10.18
CA ASP A 85 13.50 -13.02 10.99
C ASP A 85 12.03 -12.57 11.15
N GLN A 86 11.25 -13.39 11.84
CA GLN A 86 9.83 -13.14 12.09
C GLN A 86 9.59 -11.97 13.05
N GLU A 87 10.50 -11.69 13.97
CA GLU A 87 10.38 -10.60 14.93
C GLU A 87 10.50 -9.26 14.21
N GLU A 88 11.52 -9.10 13.37
CA GLU A 88 11.74 -7.92 12.53
C GLU A 88 10.57 -7.70 11.56
N ALA A 89 10.02 -8.79 10.99
CA ALA A 89 8.81 -8.71 10.16
C ALA A 89 7.61 -8.20 10.95
N ASN A 90 7.37 -8.75 12.15
CA ASN A 90 6.27 -8.33 13.01
C ASN A 90 6.41 -6.86 13.43
N GLU A 91 7.61 -6.43 13.82
CA GLU A 91 7.88 -5.04 14.18
C GLU A 91 7.56 -4.09 13.04
N PHE A 92 7.98 -4.42 11.81
CA PHE A 92 7.61 -3.62 10.65
C PHE A 92 6.10 -3.52 10.50
N PHE A 93 5.39 -4.66 10.47
CA PHE A 93 3.94 -4.66 10.25
C PHE A 93 3.19 -3.92 11.36
N MET A 94 3.64 -4.04 12.60
CA MET A 94 3.07 -3.31 13.75
C MET A 94 3.37 -1.81 13.70
N SER A 95 4.48 -1.41 13.08
CA SER A 95 4.85 -0.01 12.94
C SER A 95 4.10 0.72 11.80
N LEU A 96 3.48 -0.03 10.89
CA LEU A 96 2.79 0.54 9.74
C LEU A 96 1.61 1.43 10.17
N THR A 97 1.69 2.70 9.79
CA THR A 97 0.63 3.69 10.06
C THR A 97 -0.01 4.11 8.75
N THR A 98 -1.33 3.97 8.64
CA THR A 98 -2.08 4.44 7.46
C THR A 98 -2.12 5.97 7.45
N LEU A 99 -1.70 6.55 6.32
CA LEU A 99 -1.78 7.99 6.08
C LEU A 99 -2.97 8.35 5.21
N TYR A 100 -3.29 7.48 4.25
CA TYR A 100 -4.45 7.63 3.41
C TYR A 100 -5.01 6.25 3.04
N LYS A 101 -6.33 6.13 3.06
CA LYS A 101 -7.04 4.94 2.59
C LYS A 101 -7.85 5.35 1.37
N GLN A 102 -7.81 4.54 0.32
CA GLN A 102 -8.70 4.73 -0.82
C GLN A 102 -10.15 4.73 -0.31
N GLU A 103 -10.80 5.88 -0.42
CA GLU A 103 -12.24 5.98 -0.29
C GLU A 103 -12.86 5.41 -1.57
N PHE A 104 -13.91 4.60 -1.42
CA PHE A 104 -14.49 3.75 -2.46
C PHE A 104 -14.51 4.41 -3.84
N SER A 105 -14.04 3.67 -4.85
CA SER A 105 -14.35 3.97 -6.25
C SER A 105 -15.86 3.76 -6.43
N ILE A 106 -16.68 4.76 -6.10
CA ILE A 106 -17.99 4.86 -6.71
C ILE A 106 -17.68 5.32 -8.13
N ASP A 107 -17.58 4.34 -9.04
CA ASP A 107 -17.79 4.60 -10.45
C ASP A 107 -19.20 5.17 -10.56
N HIS A 108 -19.34 6.49 -10.52
CA HIS A 108 -20.55 7.17 -10.97
C HIS A 108 -20.55 7.17 -12.49
N THR A 109 -20.60 5.98 -13.07
CA THR A 109 -20.95 5.79 -14.47
C THR A 109 -22.13 4.82 -14.48
N LEU A 110 -23.30 5.38 -14.14
CA LEU A 110 -24.63 4.81 -14.42
C LEU A 110 -25.01 5.15 -15.87
#